data_AF-A0A7Y1YZQ7-F1
#
_entry.id   AF-A0A7Y1YZQ7-F1
#
_cell.length_a   1.000
_cell.length_b   1.000
_cell.length_c   1.000
_cell.angle_alpha   90.00
_cell.angle_beta   90.00
_cell.angle_gamma   90.00
#
_symmetry.space_group_name_H-M   'P 1'
#
loop_
_entity.id
_entity.type
_entity.pdbx_description
1 polymer ?
#
loop_
_entity_poly.entity_id
_entity_poly.type
_entity_poly.pdbx_seq_one_letter_code
_entity_poly.pdbx_strand_id
1 'polypeptide(L)'
;PYTVEHVVTQLQLLVFSALAFTVLMRTGLYPPELRSTNLDSDWLYRRGLKRIVEGTGELASRAVSSVTAAASRRSSALISELYRHHGPSGWLARTWPTGAMAFWATVLLATYLIAYYVPL
;
A
#
# COMPACT_ATOMS: atom_id res chain seq x y z
N PRO A 1 0.76 -11.46 -35.04
CA PRO A 1 0.94 -12.89 -35.40
C PRO A 1 2.20 -13.01 -36.27
N TYR A 2 3.07 -14.00 -36.04
CA TYR A 2 4.22 -14.24 -36.92
C TYR A 2 3.70 -14.85 -38.24
N THR A 3 3.75 -14.08 -39.32
CA THR A 3 3.43 -14.58 -40.66
C THR A 3 4.68 -15.15 -41.31
N VAL A 4 4.50 -15.99 -42.33
CA VAL A 4 5.62 -16.54 -43.12
C VAL A 4 6.53 -15.42 -43.64
N GLU A 5 5.94 -14.28 -44.05
CA GLU A 5 6.69 -13.11 -44.49
C GLU A 5 7.63 -12.54 -43.41
N HIS A 6 7.19 -12.45 -42.15
CA HIS A 6 8.03 -11.98 -41.05
C HIS A 6 9.24 -12.91 -40.83
N VAL A 7 9.03 -14.22 -40.89
CA VAL A 7 10.11 -15.21 -40.70
C VAL A 7 11.09 -15.15 -41.86
N VAL A 8 10.60 -15.12 -43.10
CA VAL A 8 11.45 -15.05 -44.30
C VAL A 8 12.30 -13.78 -44.29
N THR A 9 11.71 -12.64 -43.95
CA THR A 9 12.43 -11.37 -43.88
C THR A 9 13.53 -11.40 -42.80
N GLN A 10 13.25 -11.98 -41.63
CA GLN A 10 14.28 -12.15 -40.58
C GLN A 10 15.41 -13.08 -41.00
N LEU A 11 15.10 -14.19 -41.68
CA LEU A 11 16.10 -15.10 -42.21
C LEU A 11 16.97 -14.43 -43.28
N GLN A 12 16.39 -13.62 -44.16
CA GLN A 12 17.14 -12.84 -45.14
C GLN A 12 18.14 -11.91 -44.45
N LEU A 13 17.70 -11.13 -43.44
CA LEU A 13 18.58 -10.24 -42.68
C LEU A 13 19.72 -11.00 -41.97
N LEU A 14 19.42 -12.17 -41.38
CA LEU A 14 20.41 -13.02 -40.73
C LEU A 14 21.45 -13.55 -41.73
N VAL A 15 21.02 -14.04 -42.89
CA VAL A 15 21.91 -14.56 -43.94
C VAL A 15 22.81 -13.44 -44.49
N PHE A 16 22.26 -12.27 -44.81
CA PHE A 16 23.05 -11.14 -45.29
C PHE A 16 24.03 -10.62 -44.24
N SER A 17 23.61 -10.55 -42.97
CA SER A 17 24.50 -10.16 -41.86
C SER A 17 25.66 -11.15 -41.71
N ALA A 18 25.35 -12.45 -41.69
CA ALA A 18 26.37 -13.51 -41.61
C ALA A 18 27.35 -13.45 -42.79
N LEU A 19 26.86 -13.22 -44.02
CA LEU A 19 27.69 -13.05 -45.21
C LEU A 19 28.61 -11.83 -45.08
N ALA A 20 28.07 -10.67 -44.65
CA ALA A 20 28.84 -9.46 -44.44
C ALA A 20 29.97 -9.65 -43.41
N PHE A 21 29.67 -10.27 -42.26
CA PHE A 21 30.68 -10.62 -41.26
C PHE A 21 31.71 -11.61 -41.79
N THR A 22 31.30 -12.60 -42.58
CA THR A 22 32.21 -13.58 -43.19
C THR A 22 33.17 -12.91 -44.17
N VAL A 23 32.67 -12.02 -45.02
CA VAL A 23 33.51 -11.22 -45.94
C VAL A 23 34.47 -10.33 -45.16
N LEU A 24 34.00 -9.64 -44.10
CA LEU A 24 34.82 -8.79 -43.25
C LEU A 24 35.96 -9.58 -42.56
N MET A 25 35.66 -10.80 -42.10
CA MET A 25 36.64 -11.72 -41.53
C MET A 25 37.65 -12.21 -42.57
N ARG A 26 37.19 -12.58 -43.77
CA ARG A 26 38.04 -13.07 -44.87
C ARG A 26 38.93 -11.97 -45.46
N THR A 27 38.50 -10.72 -45.41
CA THR A 27 39.26 -9.56 -45.91
C THR A 27 40.23 -8.98 -44.87
N GLY A 28 40.21 -9.48 -43.63
CA GLY A 28 41.10 -9.01 -42.56
C GLY A 28 40.78 -7.60 -42.05
N LEU A 29 39.66 -7.03 -42.46
CA LEU A 29 39.14 -5.73 -41.99
C LEU A 29 38.41 -5.84 -40.64
N TYR A 30 38.25 -7.05 -40.10
CA TYR A 30 37.62 -7.28 -38.81
C TYR A 30 38.54 -6.85 -37.66
N PRO A 31 38.17 -5.84 -36.85
CA PRO A 31 38.99 -5.40 -35.73
C PRO A 31 39.07 -6.52 -34.66
N PRO A 32 40.21 -6.65 -33.94
CA PRO A 32 40.37 -7.66 -32.90
C PRO A 32 39.28 -7.55 -31.83
N GLU A 33 38.71 -8.68 -31.44
CA GLU A 33 37.66 -8.74 -30.42
C GLU A 33 38.19 -8.21 -29.08
N LEU A 34 37.73 -7.03 -28.67
CA LEU A 34 38.00 -6.53 -27.33
C LEU A 34 37.35 -7.48 -26.33
N ARG A 35 38.12 -7.92 -25.32
CA ARG A 35 37.61 -8.69 -24.19
C ARG A 35 36.58 -7.85 -23.43
N SER A 36 35.31 -8.01 -23.81
CA SER A 36 34.18 -7.41 -23.11
C SER A 36 33.62 -8.43 -22.12
N THR A 37 33.75 -8.15 -20.84
CA THR A 37 33.05 -8.90 -19.80
C THR A 37 31.58 -8.53 -19.88
N ASN A 38 30.73 -9.50 -20.24
CA ASN A 38 29.29 -9.30 -20.23
C ASN A 38 28.82 -9.14 -18.77
N LEU A 39 28.55 -7.89 -18.38
CA LEU A 39 28.05 -7.57 -17.05
C LEU A 39 26.52 -7.75 -17.07
N ASP A 40 26.05 -8.86 -16.52
CA ASP A 40 24.62 -9.15 -16.37
C ASP A 40 23.98 -8.22 -15.30
N SER A 41 23.76 -6.97 -15.71
CA SER A 41 23.13 -5.93 -14.90
C SER A 41 21.65 -6.25 -14.62
N ASP A 42 21.00 -7.04 -15.49
CA ASP A 42 19.62 -7.47 -15.30
C ASP A 42 19.49 -8.36 -14.06
N TRP A 43 20.46 -9.24 -13.82
CA TRP A 43 20.51 -10.04 -12.59
C TRP A 43 20.60 -9.18 -11.33
N LEU A 44 21.46 -8.14 -11.34
CA LEU A 44 21.62 -7.22 -10.21
C LEU A 44 20.30 -6.50 -9.91
N TYR A 45 19.64 -5.98 -10.95
CA TYR A 45 18.34 -5.33 -10.81
C TYR A 45 17.27 -6.31 -10.31
N ARG A 46 17.10 -7.44 -10.98
CA ARG A 46 16.02 -8.41 -10.70
C ARG A 46 16.15 -9.02 -9.31
N ARG A 47 17.37 -9.37 -8.90
CA ARG A 47 17.62 -10.01 -7.60
C ARG A 47 17.77 -8.98 -6.48
N GLY A 48 18.47 -7.88 -6.73
CA GLY A 48 18.67 -6.82 -5.76
C GLY A 48 17.36 -6.14 -5.38
N LEU A 49 16.58 -5.71 -6.37
CA LEU A 49 15.31 -5.02 -6.14
C LEU A 49 14.30 -5.91 -5.43
N LYS A 50 14.18 -7.20 -5.82
CA LYS A 50 13.28 -8.15 -5.17
C LYS A 50 13.56 -8.26 -3.66
N ARG A 51 14.83 -8.40 -3.27
CA ARG A 51 15.21 -8.49 -1.86
C ARG A 51 14.94 -7.21 -1.08
N ILE A 52 15.15 -6.05 -1.70
CA ILE A 52 14.85 -4.76 -1.08
C ILE A 52 13.36 -4.62 -0.81
N VAL A 53 12.51 -4.96 -1.78
CA VAL A 53 11.04 -4.88 -1.66
C VAL A 53 10.51 -5.86 -0.60
N GLU A 54 11.01 -7.10 -0.59
CA GLU A 54 10.63 -8.09 0.42
C GLU A 54 11.06 -7.63 1.83
N GLY A 55 12.30 -7.14 1.97
CA GLY A 55 12.82 -6.66 3.25
C GLY A 55 12.08 -5.44 3.81
N THR A 56 11.72 -4.46 2.96
CA THR A 56 10.98 -3.28 3.42
C THR A 56 9.53 -3.59 3.77
N GLY A 57 8.89 -4.51 3.05
CA GLY A 57 7.53 -4.99 3.35
C GLY A 57 7.44 -5.70 4.70
N GLU A 58 8.42 -6.55 5.03
CA GLU A 58 8.50 -7.20 6.33
C GLU A 58 8.72 -6.22 7.48
N LEU A 59 9.60 -5.23 7.31
CA LEU A 59 9.82 -4.20 8.33
C LEU A 59 8.59 -3.32 8.54
N ALA A 60 7.92 -2.91 7.46
CA ALA A 60 6.70 -2.11 7.52
C ALA A 60 5.56 -2.87 8.20
N SER A 61 5.35 -4.14 7.86
CA SER A 61 4.31 -4.97 8.49
C SER A 61 4.60 -5.25 9.97
N ARG A 62 5.86 -5.46 10.37
CA ARG A 62 6.27 -5.55 11.78
C ARG A 62 6.06 -4.24 12.54
N ALA A 63 6.36 -3.10 11.91
CA ALA A 63 6.10 -1.79 12.50
C ALA A 63 4.60 -1.55 12.71
N VAL A 64 3.77 -1.79 11.68
CA VAL A 64 2.31 -1.63 11.77
C VAL A 64 1.71 -2.57 12.81
N SER A 65 2.10 -3.86 12.81
CA SER A 65 1.60 -4.84 13.78
C SER A 65 2.03 -4.55 15.22
N SER A 66 3.24 -4.02 15.45
CA SER A 66 3.68 -3.61 16.78
C SER A 66 2.93 -2.38 17.30
N VAL A 67 2.65 -1.40 16.43
CA VAL A 67 1.85 -0.21 16.75
C VAL A 67 0.40 -0.59 17.05
N THR A 68 -0.22 -1.43 16.21
CA THR A 68 -1.61 -1.87 16.44
C THR A 68 -1.72 -2.73 17.70
N ALA A 69 -0.76 -3.62 17.96
CA ALA A 69 -0.72 -4.41 19.18
C ALA A 69 -0.44 -3.57 20.44
N ALA A 70 0.35 -2.49 20.33
CA ALA A 70 0.54 -1.55 21.42
C ALA A 70 -0.73 -0.74 21.69
N ALA A 71 -1.39 -0.25 20.63
CA ALA A 71 -2.64 0.50 20.72
C ALA A 71 -3.77 -0.34 21.33
N SER A 72 -3.91 -1.61 20.92
CA SER A 72 -4.92 -2.52 21.45
C SER A 72 -4.66 -2.90 22.91
N ARG A 73 -3.40 -3.15 23.30
CA ARG A 73 -3.04 -3.36 24.71
C ARG A 73 -3.35 -2.14 25.57
N ARG A 74 -3.11 -0.94 25.05
CA ARG A 74 -3.37 0.33 25.76
C ARG A 74 -4.86 0.59 25.90
N SER A 75 -5.65 0.34 24.84
CA SER A 75 -7.10 0.46 24.90
C SER A 75 -7.71 -0.56 25.86
N SER A 76 -7.29 -1.83 25.81
CA SER A 76 -7.74 -2.86 26.75
C SER A 76 -7.36 -2.55 28.19
N ALA A 77 -6.16 -2.00 28.45
CA ALA A 77 -5.74 -1.58 29.78
C ALA A 77 -6.59 -0.42 30.31
N LEU A 78 -6.82 0.61 29.50
CA LEU A 78 -7.69 1.75 29.85
C LEU A 78 -9.12 1.29 30.12
N ILE A 79 -9.66 0.43 29.26
CA ILE A 79 -10.97 -0.19 29.45
C ILE A 79 -10.99 -0.97 30.77
N SER A 80 -10.01 -1.84 31.03
CA SER A 80 -9.97 -2.62 32.26
C SER A 80 -9.85 -1.77 33.53
N GLU A 81 -9.11 -0.64 33.48
CA GLU A 81 -8.95 0.30 34.58
C GLU A 81 -10.26 1.06 34.83
N LEU A 82 -10.97 1.46 33.76
CA LEU A 82 -12.30 2.04 33.84
C LEU A 82 -13.33 1.04 34.39
N TYR A 83 -13.29 -0.23 33.98
CA TYR A 83 -14.15 -1.30 34.51
C TYR A 83 -13.85 -1.61 35.98
N ARG A 84 -12.60 -1.44 36.43
CA ARG A 84 -12.19 -1.68 37.81
C ARG A 84 -12.72 -0.61 38.78
N HIS A 85 -12.97 0.61 38.29
CA HIS A 85 -13.60 1.68 39.08
C HIS A 85 -15.12 1.83 38.83
N HIS A 86 -15.64 1.42 37.68
CA HIS A 86 -17.07 1.39 37.38
C HIS A 86 -17.48 -0.03 36.96
N GLY A 87 -18.07 -0.77 37.91
CA GLY A 87 -18.64 -2.10 37.68
C GLY A 87 -19.64 -2.15 36.51
N PRO A 88 -20.07 -3.38 36.13
CA PRO A 88 -20.60 -3.76 34.81
C PRO A 88 -22.04 -3.26 34.54
N SER A 89 -22.22 -1.95 34.57
CA SER A 89 -23.43 -1.22 34.23
C SER A 89 -23.04 0.16 33.70
N GLY A 90 -22.20 0.17 32.65
CA GLY A 90 -21.81 1.40 31.96
C GLY A 90 -23.02 2.03 31.25
N TRP A 91 -23.34 3.25 31.67
CA TRP A 91 -24.45 4.14 31.29
C TRP A 91 -24.79 4.25 29.78
N LEU A 92 -23.94 3.75 28.88
CA LEU A 92 -24.16 3.78 27.43
C LEU A 92 -24.98 2.61 26.87
N ALA A 93 -25.17 1.52 27.61
CA ALA A 93 -25.84 0.32 27.09
C ALA A 93 -27.30 0.15 27.56
N ARG A 94 -27.80 1.01 28.46
CA ARG A 94 -29.16 0.89 29.02
C ARG A 94 -29.99 2.10 28.65
N THR A 95 -30.62 2.01 27.47
CA THR A 95 -31.84 2.74 27.07
C THR A 95 -31.94 4.14 27.65
N TRP A 96 -31.43 5.14 26.92
CA TRP A 96 -31.68 6.55 27.23
C TRP A 96 -33.14 6.71 27.65
N PRO A 97 -33.43 7.08 28.91
CA PRO A 97 -34.82 7.17 29.34
C PRO A 97 -35.42 8.27 28.50
N THR A 98 -36.44 7.95 27.72
CA THR A 98 -37.21 8.89 26.90
C THR A 98 -37.64 10.12 27.73
N GLY A 99 -37.74 9.96 29.05
CA GLY A 99 -37.96 11.03 30.03
C GLY A 99 -36.87 12.11 30.07
N ALA A 100 -35.59 11.81 29.80
CA ALA A 100 -34.53 12.83 29.77
C ALA A 100 -34.65 13.73 28.53
N MET A 101 -34.95 13.16 27.35
CA MET A 101 -35.22 13.96 26.16
C MET A 101 -36.51 14.76 26.30
N ALA A 102 -37.56 14.18 26.88
CA ALA A 102 -38.80 14.89 27.17
C ALA A 102 -38.58 16.05 28.17
N PHE A 103 -37.80 15.83 29.23
CA PHE A 103 -37.45 16.87 30.19
C PHE A 103 -36.71 18.03 29.52
N TRP A 104 -35.68 17.74 28.72
CA TRP A 104 -34.95 18.78 28.00
C TRP A 104 -35.81 19.51 26.95
N ALA A 105 -36.72 18.80 26.28
CA ALA A 105 -37.69 19.40 25.37
C ALA A 105 -38.66 20.34 26.12
N THR A 106 -39.17 19.94 27.29
CA THR A 106 -40.03 20.78 28.13
C THR A 106 -39.31 22.02 28.64
N VAL A 107 -38.05 21.89 29.08
CA VAL A 107 -37.24 23.03 29.53
C VAL A 107 -37.02 24.02 28.39
N LEU A 108 -36.61 23.55 27.21
CA LEU A 108 -36.44 24.40 26.03
C LEU A 108 -37.73 25.09 25.61
N LEU A 109 -38.85 24.36 25.61
CA LEU A 109 -40.16 24.90 25.29
C LEU A 109 -40.57 25.98 26.29
N ALA A 110 -40.37 25.75 27.58
CA ALA A 110 -40.68 26.71 28.63
C ALA A 110 -39.83 27.98 28.51
N THR A 111 -38.52 27.83 28.26
CA THR A 111 -37.62 28.97 28.01
C THR A 111 -38.05 29.76 26.78
N TYR A 112 -38.41 29.08 25.69
CA TYR A 112 -38.91 29.73 24.48
C TYR A 112 -40.20 30.50 24.74
N LEU A 113 -41.14 29.92 25.48
CA LEU A 113 -42.41 30.57 25.84
C LEU A 113 -42.18 31.84 26.66
N ILE A 114 -41.27 31.78 27.64
CA ILE A 114 -40.89 32.96 28.45
C ILE A 114 -40.27 34.04 27.56
N ALA A 115 -39.31 33.67 26.71
CA ALA A 115 -38.66 34.60 25.79
C ALA A 115 -39.63 35.24 24.78
N TYR A 116 -40.67 34.50 24.37
CA TYR A 116 -41.66 34.97 23.40
C TYR A 116 -42.78 35.82 24.03
N TYR A 117 -43.28 35.44 25.21
CA TYR A 117 -44.41 36.11 25.87
C TYR A 117 -44.02 37.24 26.82
N VAL A 118 -42.76 37.32 27.24
CA VAL A 118 -42.24 38.48 27.96
C VAL A 118 -41.60 39.40 26.92
N PRO A 119 -42.33 40.39 26.36
CA PRO A 119 -41.71 41.40 25.53
C PRO A 119 -40.70 42.17 26.39
N LEU A 120 -39.43 42.12 25.99
CA LEU A 120 -38.43 43.09 26.41
C LEU A 120 -38.76 44.47 25.83
#